data_AF-A0A1I4S991-F1
#
_entry.id   AF-A0A1I4S991-F1
#
_cell.length_a   1.000
_cell.length_b   1.000
_cell.length_c   1.000
_cell.angle_alpha   90.00
_cell.angle_beta   90.00
_cell.angle_gamma   90.00
#
_symmetry.space_group_name_H-M   'P 1'
#
loop_
_entity.id
_entity.type
_entity.pdbx_description
1 polymer ?
#
loop_
_entity_poly.entity_id
_entity_poly.type
_entity_poly.pdbx_seq_one_letter_code
_entity_poly.pdbx_strand_id
1 'polypeptide(L)'
;MFLVYTRKQRELAVVQAEADGVRDQRIKELNRRLDNYQAGSVRMGEDLHELRAVVGPLPDKLAQLEQRDPSSLSFAQAARLVGMGASVDELTQSCGLTQAEAELMRKMHKN
;
A
#
# COMPACT_ATOMS: atom_id res chain seq x y z
N MET A 1 -63.92 28.74 -30.14
CA MET A 1 -63.07 27.54 -30.19
C MET A 1 -61.57 27.85 -30.02
N PHE A 2 -61.02 28.84 -30.74
CA PHE A 2 -59.60 29.24 -30.69
C PHE A 2 -59.09 29.67 -29.29
N LEU A 3 -59.84 30.49 -28.55
CA LEU A 3 -59.43 30.99 -27.23
C LEU A 3 -59.26 29.87 -26.18
N VAL A 4 -60.13 28.86 -26.22
CA VAL A 4 -60.07 27.70 -25.31
C VAL A 4 -58.84 26.84 -25.62
N TYR A 5 -58.55 26.64 -26.91
CA TYR A 5 -57.34 25.94 -27.36
C TYR A 5 -56.06 26.66 -26.90
N THR A 6 -55.97 27.97 -27.07
CA THR A 6 -54.80 28.75 -26.64
C THR A 6 -54.60 28.74 -25.12
N ARG A 7 -55.69 28.71 -24.34
CA ARG A 7 -55.61 28.66 -22.87
C ARG A 7 -55.07 27.31 -22.40
N LYS A 8 -55.58 26.21 -22.97
CA LYS A 8 -55.10 24.85 -22.70
C LYS A 8 -53.63 24.65 -23.09
N GLN A 9 -53.19 25.24 -24.20
CA GLN A 9 -51.78 25.21 -24.62
C GLN A 9 -50.86 25.93 -23.63
N ARG A 10 -51.28 27.08 -23.10
CA ARG A 10 -50.51 27.81 -22.07
C ARG A 10 -50.41 27.02 -20.76
N GLU A 11 -51.51 26.40 -20.32
CA GLU A 11 -51.52 25.56 -19.12
C GLU A 11 -50.54 24.37 -19.27
N LEU A 12 -50.55 23.70 -20.42
CA LEU A 12 -49.60 22.62 -20.71
C LEU A 12 -48.15 23.11 -20.75
N ALA A 13 -47.90 24.28 -21.34
CA ALA A 13 -46.55 24.86 -21.38
C ALA A 13 -46.03 25.23 -19.99
N VAL A 14 -46.89 25.72 -19.09
CA VAL A 14 -46.52 26.00 -17.69
C VAL A 14 -46.17 24.72 -16.94
N VAL A 15 -47.02 23.68 -17.04
CA VAL A 15 -46.75 22.38 -16.41
C VAL A 15 -45.46 21.75 -16.94
N GLN A 16 -45.21 21.89 -18.25
CA GLN A 16 -43.98 21.39 -18.86
C GLN A 16 -42.75 22.17 -18.38
N ALA A 17 -42.83 23.50 -18.29
CA ALA A 17 -41.74 24.33 -17.78
C ALA A 17 -41.42 24.03 -16.30
N GLU A 18 -42.43 23.76 -15.47
CA GLU A 18 -42.24 23.33 -14.08
C GLU A 18 -41.54 21.96 -14.02
N ALA A 19 -41.97 21.00 -14.83
CA ALA A 19 -41.33 19.69 -14.92
C ALA A 19 -39.88 19.77 -15.43
N ASP A 20 -39.62 20.64 -16.41
CA ASP A 20 -38.28 20.94 -16.91
C ASP A 20 -37.39 21.56 -15.82
N GLY A 21 -37.93 22.52 -15.05
CA GLY A 21 -37.21 23.13 -13.93
C GLY A 21 -36.78 22.12 -12.87
N VAL A 22 -37.66 21.18 -12.50
CA VAL A 22 -37.33 20.09 -11.55
C VAL A 22 -36.27 19.15 -12.13
N ARG A 23 -36.37 18.80 -13.41
CA ARG A 23 -35.37 17.98 -14.10
C ARG A 23 -34.00 18.66 -14.11
N ASP A 24 -33.94 19.93 -14.46
CA ASP A 24 -32.70 20.70 -14.51
C ASP A 24 -32.03 20.82 -13.14
N GLN A 25 -32.82 21.03 -12.08
CA GLN A 25 -32.31 21.03 -10.71
C GLN A 25 -31.68 19.67 -10.35
N ARG A 26 -32.33 18.57 -10.74
CA ARG A 26 -31.82 17.23 -10.47
C ARG A 26 -30.55 16.90 -11.26
N ILE A 27 -30.47 17.33 -12.52
CA ILE A 27 -29.26 17.19 -13.34
C ILE A 27 -28.11 18.00 -12.72
N LYS A 28 -28.36 19.23 -12.28
CA LYS A 28 -27.35 20.07 -11.62
C LYS A 28 -26.81 19.42 -10.35
N GLU A 29 -27.67 18.85 -9.51
CA GLU A 29 -27.22 18.16 -8.29
C GLU A 29 -26.45 16.87 -8.61
N LEU A 30 -26.87 16.11 -9.62
CA LEU A 30 -26.13 14.92 -10.05
C LEU A 30 -24.74 15.27 -10.59
N ASN A 31 -24.63 16.33 -11.40
CA ASN A 31 -23.34 16.81 -11.88
C ASN A 31 -22.45 17.25 -10.72
N ARG A 32 -22.97 18.02 -9.76
CA ARG A 32 -22.22 18.42 -8.57
C ARG A 32 -21.69 17.22 -7.78
N ARG A 33 -22.50 16.16 -7.63
CA ARG A 33 -22.09 14.93 -6.95
C ARG A 33 -21.02 14.18 -7.75
N LEU A 34 -21.12 14.17 -9.07
CA LEU A 34 -20.12 13.56 -9.95
C LEU A 34 -18.78 14.30 -9.86
N ASP A 35 -18.79 15.63 -9.91
CA ASP A 35 -17.58 16.45 -9.78
C ASP A 35 -16.88 16.18 -8.45
N ASN A 36 -17.64 16.13 -7.36
CA ASN A 36 -17.11 15.79 -6.03
C ASN A 36 -16.50 14.38 -6.00
N TYR A 37 -17.15 13.40 -6.63
CA TYR A 37 -16.65 12.03 -6.70
C TYR A 37 -15.36 11.92 -7.54
N GLN A 38 -15.32 12.60 -8.68
CA GLN A 38 -14.14 12.66 -9.53
C GLN A 38 -12.96 13.32 -8.81
N ALA A 39 -13.18 14.46 -8.15
CA ALA A 39 -12.17 15.12 -7.35
C ALA A 39 -11.64 14.21 -6.22
N GLY A 40 -12.53 13.50 -5.53
CA GLY A 40 -12.16 12.53 -4.50
C GLY A 40 -11.32 11.37 -5.05
N SER A 41 -11.68 10.87 -6.24
CA SER A 41 -10.98 9.76 -6.89
C SER A 41 -9.58 10.16 -7.37
N VAL A 42 -9.40 11.38 -7.87
CA VAL A 42 -8.08 11.92 -8.24
C VAL A 42 -7.18 12.02 -7.01
N ARG A 43 -7.67 12.63 -5.92
CA ARG A 43 -6.90 12.73 -4.66
C ARG A 43 -6.51 11.37 -4.10
N MET A 44 -7.43 10.41 -4.12
CA MET A 44 -7.12 9.04 -3.69
C MET A 44 -6.03 8.40 -4.57
N GLY A 45 -6.01 8.69 -5.87
CA GLY A 45 -4.93 8.27 -6.77
C GLY A 45 -3.57 8.88 -6.41
N GLU A 46 -3.55 10.16 -6.04
CA GLU A 46 -2.35 10.86 -5.56
C GLU A 46 -1.84 10.24 -4.25
N ASP A 47 -2.73 10.06 -3.26
CA ASP A 47 -2.39 9.44 -1.96
C ASP A 47 -1.84 8.02 -2.13
N LEU A 48 -2.44 7.22 -3.03
CA LEU A 48 -1.96 5.87 -3.35
C LEU A 48 -0.60 5.89 -4.05
N HIS A 49 -0.33 6.90 -4.88
CA HIS A 49 0.95 7.06 -5.55
C HIS A 49 2.05 7.41 -4.53
N GLU A 50 1.76 8.33 -3.60
CA GLU A 50 2.68 8.66 -2.50
C GLU A 50 2.94 7.46 -1.60
N LEU A 51 1.89 6.72 -1.22
CA LEU A 51 2.04 5.50 -0.42
C LEU A 51 2.89 4.46 -1.15
N ARG A 52 2.70 4.28 -2.46
CA ARG A 52 3.53 3.39 -3.28
C ARG A 52 4.99 3.84 -3.28
N ALA A 53 5.29 5.13 -3.31
CA ALA A 53 6.65 5.64 -3.26
C ALA A 53 7.33 5.34 -1.91
N VAL A 54 6.57 5.31 -0.80
CA VAL A 54 7.08 4.96 0.53
C VAL A 54 7.24 3.45 0.69
N VAL A 55 6.24 2.67 0.28
CA VAL A 55 6.18 1.21 0.50
C VAL A 55 7.04 0.46 -0.52
N GLY A 56 7.09 0.91 -1.77
CA GLY A 56 7.79 0.25 -2.87
C GLY A 56 9.27 -0.09 -2.58
N PRO A 57 10.05 0.80 -1.95
CA PRO A 57 11.44 0.52 -1.59
C PRO A 57 11.64 -0.36 -0.35
N LEU A 58 10.60 -0.65 0.44
CA LEU A 58 10.75 -1.38 1.70
C LEU A 58 11.26 -2.82 1.52
N PRO A 59 10.76 -3.63 0.56
CA PRO A 59 11.29 -4.97 0.34
C PRO A 59 12.79 -4.98 0.01
N ASP A 60 13.24 -4.05 -0.84
CA ASP A 60 14.66 -3.94 -1.19
C ASP A 60 15.52 -3.52 0.00
N LYS A 61 15.02 -2.58 0.83
CA LYS A 61 15.71 -2.17 2.06
C LYS A 61 15.77 -3.31 3.07
N LEU A 62 14.71 -4.11 3.21
CA LEU A 62 14.67 -5.29 4.07
C LEU A 62 15.67 -6.34 3.58
N ALA A 63 15.69 -6.65 2.27
CA ALA A 63 16.66 -7.57 1.70
C ALA A 63 18.11 -7.11 1.91
N GLN A 64 18.37 -5.80 1.79
CA GLN A 64 19.69 -5.24 2.10
C GLN A 64 20.05 -5.35 3.59
N LEU A 65 19.08 -5.20 4.50
CA LEU A 65 19.31 -5.37 5.93
C LEU A 65 19.58 -6.83 6.30
N GLU A 66 18.84 -7.77 5.72
CA GLU A 66 19.08 -9.21 5.90
C GLU A 66 20.48 -9.61 5.41
N GLN A 67 20.91 -9.11 4.25
CA GLN A 67 22.27 -9.34 3.74
C GLN A 67 23.35 -8.64 4.58
N ARG A 68 23.00 -7.52 5.22
CA ARG A 68 23.91 -6.74 6.06
C ARG A 68 23.97 -7.21 7.49
N ASP A 69 23.12 -8.13 7.95
CA ASP A 69 23.23 -8.69 9.28
C ASP A 69 24.41 -9.66 9.33
N PRO A 70 25.61 -9.20 9.74
CA PRO A 70 26.82 -10.00 9.70
C PRO A 70 26.74 -11.10 10.75
N SER A 71 25.90 -10.92 11.77
CA SER A 71 25.66 -11.89 12.83
C SER A 71 24.86 -13.08 12.29
N SER A 72 23.83 -12.85 11.47
CA SER A 72 23.07 -13.94 10.85
C SER A 72 23.91 -14.81 9.92
N LEU A 73 24.78 -14.18 9.11
CA LEU A 73 25.72 -14.87 8.24
C LEU A 73 26.84 -15.57 9.03
N SER A 74 27.37 -14.93 10.07
CA SER A 74 28.42 -15.53 10.90
C SER A 74 27.90 -16.71 11.72
N PHE A 75 26.68 -16.66 12.27
CA PHE A 75 26.07 -17.79 12.98
C PHE A 75 25.72 -18.94 12.02
N ALA A 76 25.18 -18.65 10.83
CA ALA A 76 24.92 -19.68 9.83
C ALA A 76 26.19 -20.36 9.32
N GLN A 77 27.29 -19.60 9.14
CA GLN A 77 28.59 -20.13 8.77
C GLN A 77 29.23 -20.92 9.92
N ALA A 78 29.13 -20.42 11.15
CA ALA A 78 29.61 -21.10 12.36
C ALA A 78 28.90 -22.43 12.59
N ALA A 79 27.58 -22.51 12.39
CA ALA A 79 26.82 -23.75 12.51
C ALA A 79 27.32 -24.84 11.52
N ARG A 80 27.66 -24.45 10.28
CA ARG A 80 28.26 -25.38 9.30
C ARG A 80 29.65 -25.84 9.73
N LEU A 81 30.50 -24.93 10.18
CA LEU A 81 31.86 -25.25 10.64
C LEU A 81 31.87 -26.14 11.90
N VAL A 82 30.95 -25.89 12.85
CA VAL A 82 30.76 -26.78 14.01
C VAL A 82 30.32 -28.17 13.57
N GLY A 83 29.43 -28.29 12.58
CA GLY A 83 29.03 -29.57 11.99
C GLY A 83 30.17 -30.32 11.28
N MET A 84 31.19 -29.60 10.81
CA MET A 84 32.42 -30.15 10.26
C MET A 84 33.50 -30.42 11.32
N GLY A 85 33.22 -30.15 12.61
CA GLY A 85 34.14 -30.41 13.72
C GLY A 85 35.20 -29.33 13.95
N ALA A 86 34.99 -28.10 13.45
CA ALA A 86 35.92 -26.99 13.65
C ALA A 86 36.13 -26.65 15.14
N SER A 87 37.33 -26.17 15.45
CA SER A 87 37.72 -25.75 16.80
C SER A 87 37.13 -24.39 17.19
N VAL A 88 37.09 -24.09 18.50
CA VAL A 88 36.57 -22.81 19.02
C VAL A 88 37.39 -21.64 18.48
N ASP A 89 38.71 -21.80 18.37
CA ASP A 89 39.62 -20.77 17.83
C ASP A 89 39.34 -20.50 16.34
N GLU A 90 39.09 -21.55 15.54
CA GLU A 90 38.74 -21.40 14.12
C GLU A 90 37.39 -20.70 13.92
N LEU A 91 36.41 -20.96 14.79
CA LEU A 91 35.10 -20.29 14.76
C LEU A 91 35.22 -18.80 15.14
N THR A 92 36.05 -18.49 16.14
CA THR A 92 36.32 -17.12 16.58
C THR A 92 37.02 -16.33 15.46
N GLN A 93 38.03 -16.93 14.81
CA GLN A 93 38.83 -16.29 13.78
C GLN A 93 38.13 -16.20 12.40
N SER A 94 37.37 -17.23 12.02
CA SER A 94 36.75 -17.31 10.69
C SER A 94 35.34 -16.72 10.63
N CYS A 95 34.60 -16.73 11.75
CA CYS A 95 33.23 -16.20 11.82
C CYS A 95 33.15 -14.90 12.63
N GLY A 96 34.25 -14.41 13.21
CA GLY A 96 34.26 -13.14 13.97
C GLY A 96 33.42 -13.18 15.24
N LEU A 97 33.17 -14.39 15.78
CA LEU A 97 32.44 -14.60 17.03
C LEU A 97 33.33 -14.27 18.23
N THR A 98 32.74 -13.90 19.35
CA THR A 98 33.45 -13.87 20.63
C THR A 98 33.70 -15.31 21.14
N GLN A 99 34.71 -15.48 22.00
CA GLN A 99 35.05 -16.80 22.56
C GLN A 99 33.85 -17.46 23.27
N ALA A 100 33.03 -16.66 23.96
CA ALA A 100 31.81 -17.12 24.63
C ALA A 100 30.73 -17.60 23.62
N GLU A 101 30.58 -16.90 22.50
CA GLU A 101 29.61 -17.26 21.44
C GLU A 101 30.04 -18.53 20.70
N ALA A 102 31.34 -18.68 20.40
CA ALA A 102 31.87 -19.89 19.76
C ALA A 102 31.74 -21.13 20.66
N GLU A 103 31.96 -20.99 21.97
CA GLU A 103 31.71 -22.06 22.93
C GLU A 103 30.23 -22.44 23.04
N LEU A 104 29.33 -21.45 23.03
CA LEU A 104 27.88 -21.68 23.04
C LEU A 104 27.42 -22.43 21.78
N MET A 105 27.86 -22.00 20.60
CA MET A 105 27.56 -22.66 19.32
C MET A 105 28.02 -24.12 19.31
N ARG A 106 29.21 -24.40 19.83
CA ARG A 106 29.72 -25.77 19.92
C ARG A 106 28.92 -26.62 20.91
N LYS A 107 28.40 -26.05 22.00
CA LYS A 107 27.55 -26.75 22.97
C LYS A 107 26.13 -26.98 22.46
N MET A 108 25.57 -26.06 21.67
CA MET A 108 24.22 -26.19 21.09
C MET A 108 24.17 -27.19 19.94
N HIS A 109 25.26 -27.32 19.16
CA HIS A 109 25.31 -28.18 17.97
C HIS A 109 26.14 -29.47 18.15
N LYS A 110 26.85 -29.66 19.27
CA LYS A 110 27.22 -31.01 19.74
C LYS A 110 25.95 -31.64 20.30
N ASN A 111 25.43 -32.65 19.62
CA ASN A 111 24.57 -33.63 20.30
C ASN A 111 25.36 -34.30 21.43
#